data_AF-A0A937VTG5-F1
#
_entry.id   AF-A0A937VTG5-F1
#
_cell.length_a   1.000
_cell.length_b   1.000
_cell.length_c   1.000
_cell.angle_alpha   90.00
_cell.angle_beta   90.00
_cell.angle_gamma   90.00
#
_symmetry.space_group_name_H-M   'P 1'
#
loop_
_entity.id
_entity.type
_entity.pdbx_description
1 polymer ?
#
loop_
_entity_poly.entity_id
_entity_poly.type
_entity_poly.pdbx_seq_one_letter_code
_entity_poly.pdbx_strand_id
1 'polypeptide(L)' 'MRLFLDTANVEHIRHGVRLGVVTGVTTNPSLVSKEGKVDYKRLVQEICSIVPGPVSTEVLSQDVNGMVAEARELAKWAKG' A
#
# COMPACT_ATOMS: atom_id res chain seq x y z
N MET A 1 -20.06 3.54 -5.47
CA MET A 1 -19.39 3.46 -4.15
C MET A 1 -18.14 2.60 -4.30
N ARG A 2 -17.01 2.96 -3.68
CA ARG A 2 -15.78 2.14 -3.67
C ARG A 2 -15.46 1.75 -2.23
N LEU A 3 -15.04 0.50 -2.01
CA LEU A 3 -14.64 0.01 -0.69
C LEU A 3 -13.14 -0.24 -0.68
N PHE A 4 -12.45 0.36 0.29
CA PHE A 4 -11.01 0.19 0.47
C PHE A 4 -10.76 -0.54 1.78
N LEU A 5 -9.78 -1.43 1.80
CA LEU A 5 -9.25 -1.98 3.05
C LEU A 5 -8.15 -1.06 3.57
N ASP A 6 -8.23 -0.70 4.85
CA ASP A 6 -7.21 0.09 5.52
C ASP A 6 -6.33 -0.83 6.39
N THR A 7 -5.32 -1.43 5.77
CA THR A 7 -4.44 -2.41 6.42
C THR A 7 -3.17 -2.64 5.62
N ALA A 8 -2.08 -3.01 6.29
CA ALA A 8 -0.87 -3.54 5.67
C ALA A 8 -0.78 -5.08 5.76
N ASN A 9 -1.74 -5.73 6.42
CA ASN A 9 -1.75 -7.17 6.61
C ASN A 9 -2.16 -7.91 5.33
N VAL A 10 -1.21 -8.64 4.74
CA VAL A 10 -1.37 -9.36 3.47
C VAL A 10 -2.51 -10.39 3.53
N GLU A 11 -2.69 -11.09 4.64
CA GLU A 11 -3.73 -12.13 4.76
C GLU A 11 -5.14 -11.51 4.75
N HIS A 12 -5.32 -10.39 5.45
CA HIS A 12 -6.58 -9.63 5.42
C HIS A 12 -6.88 -9.10 4.02
N ILE A 13 -5.85 -8.61 3.31
CA ILE A 13 -5.98 -8.12 1.93
C ILE A 13 -6.40 -9.25 1.00
N ARG A 14 -5.72 -10.41 1.06
CA ARG A 14 -6.08 -11.59 0.28
C ARG A 14 -7.51 -12.03 0.56
N HIS A 15 -7.94 -12.01 1.83
CA HIS A 15 -9.30 -12.36 2.20
C HIS A 15 -10.32 -11.38 1.60
N GLY A 16 -10.13 -10.08 1.77
CA GLY A 16 -11.07 -9.07 1.26
C GLY A 16 -11.16 -9.04 -0.27
N VAL A 17 -10.05 -9.26 -0.98
CA VAL A 17 -10.04 -9.41 -2.44
C VAL A 17 -10.85 -10.64 -2.86
N ARG A 18 -10.72 -11.78 -2.15
CA ARG A 18 -11.52 -13.00 -2.45
C ARG A 18 -13.02 -12.80 -2.26
N LEU A 19 -13.44 -11.89 -1.37
CA LEU A 19 -14.87 -11.57 -1.18
C LEU A 19 -15.45 -10.80 -2.38
N GLY A 20 -14.62 -10.23 -3.26
CA GLY A 20 -15.05 -9.54 -4.48
C GLY A 20 -15.66 -8.16 -4.27
N VAL A 21 -15.58 -7.60 -3.05
CA VAL A 21 -16.18 -6.28 -2.72
C VAL A 21 -15.15 -5.16 -2.57
N VAL A 22 -13.86 -5.50 -2.46
CA VAL A 22 -12.78 -4.54 -2.24
C VAL A 22 -12.28 -3.97 -3.58
N THR A 23 -12.20 -2.65 -3.65
CA THR A 23 -11.76 -1.88 -4.83
C THR A 23 -10.34 -1.34 -4.71
N GLY A 24 -9.72 -1.41 -3.53
CA GLY A 24 -8.36 -0.91 -3.30
C GLY A 24 -7.90 -1.09 -1.86
N VAL A 25 -6.67 -0.67 -1.58
CA VAL A 25 -6.06 -0.71 -0.24
C VAL A 25 -5.47 0.66 0.10
N THR A 26 -5.60 1.09 1.35
CA THR A 26 -4.84 2.20 1.92
C THR A 26 -3.88 1.67 2.97
N THR A 27 -2.67 2.23 2.99
CA THR A 27 -1.64 1.95 3.99
C THR A 27 -1.09 3.26 4.51
N ASN A 28 -0.51 3.21 5.70
CA ASN A 28 0.27 4.29 6.30
C ASN A 28 1.43 3.67 7.10
N PRO A 29 2.45 4.46 7.52
CA PRO A 29 3.62 3.94 8.23
C PRO A 29 3.25 3.21 9.53
N SER A 30 2.18 3.66 10.20
CA SER A 30 1.71 3.04 11.45
C SER A 30 1.18 1.62 11.19
N LEU A 31 0.37 1.42 10.15
CA LEU A 31 -0.11 0.09 9.76
C LEU A 31 1.03 -0.83 9.35
N VAL A 32 1.97 -0.34 8.53
CA VAL A 32 3.14 -1.10 8.10
C VAL A 32 4.00 -1.53 9.29
N SER A 33 4.21 -0.64 10.27
CA SER A 33 5.01 -0.94 11.46
C SER A 33 4.43 -2.08 12.33
N LYS A 34 3.11 -2.27 12.30
CA LYS A 34 2.42 -3.34 13.04
C LYS A 34 2.66 -4.73 12.45
N GLU A 35 3.03 -4.81 11.18
CA GLU A 35 3.42 -6.07 10.52
C GLU A 35 4.86 -6.49 10.88
N GLY A 36 5.58 -5.69 11.68
CA GLY A 36 6.91 -6.00 12.19
C GLY A 36 8.05 -5.49 11.29
N LYS A 37 9.23 -6.12 11.40
CA LYS A 37 10.38 -5.79 10.54
C LYS A 37 10.16 -6.36 9.14
N VAL A 38 9.56 -5.55 8.29
CA VAL A 38 9.28 -5.87 6.89
C VAL A 38 10.15 -5.05 5.95
N ASP A 39 10.52 -5.64 4.81
CA ASP A 39 11.01 -4.87 3.66
C ASP A 39 9.82 -4.12 3.07
N TYR A 40 9.77 -2.80 3.29
CA TYR A 40 8.64 -1.97 2.90
C TYR A 40 8.36 -2.03 1.39
N LYS A 41 9.42 -2.00 0.56
CA LYS A 41 9.26 -2.05 -0.90
C LYS A 41 8.66 -3.38 -1.32
N ARG A 42 9.18 -4.48 -0.78
CA ARG A 42 8.65 -5.81 -1.07
C ARG A 42 7.20 -5.97 -0.60
N LEU A 43 6.86 -5.43 0.57
CA LEU A 43 5.48 -5.46 1.09
C LEU A 43 4.52 -4.71 0.16
N VAL A 44 4.86 -3.48 -0.24
CA VAL A 44 4.03 -2.69 -1.16
C VAL A 44 3.86 -3.41 -2.49
N GLN A 45 4.93 -3.97 -3.04
CA GLN A 45 4.87 -4.75 -4.29
C GLN A 45 3.98 -5.99 -4.16
N GLU A 46 4.04 -6.70 -3.03
CA GLU A 46 3.15 -7.82 -2.74
C GLU A 46 1.69 -7.37 -2.69
N ILE A 47 1.37 -6.29 -1.95
CA ILE A 47 0.01 -5.74 -1.88
C ILE A 47 -0.50 -5.37 -3.29
N CYS A 48 0.31 -4.66 -4.09
CA CYS A 48 -0.04 -4.31 -5.47
C CYS A 48 -0.27 -5.54 -6.37
N SER A 49 0.42 -6.67 -6.12
CA SER A 49 0.22 -7.90 -6.89
C SER A 49 -1.09 -8.63 -6.56
N ILE A 50 -1.70 -8.34 -5.40
CA ILE A 50 -2.91 -8.99 -4.90
C ILE A 50 -4.16 -8.16 -5.22
N VAL A 51 -4.04 -6.84 -5.09
CA VAL A 51 -5.17 -5.91 -5.17
C VAL A 51 -5.41 -5.53 -6.63
N PRO A 52 -6.60 -5.81 -7.21
CA PRO A 52 -6.91 -5.48 -8.61
C PRO A 52 -7.24 -3.99 -8.81
N GLY A 53 -6.68 -3.09 -7.99
CA GLY A 53 -7.06 -1.69 -7.90
C GLY A 53 -6.01 -0.84 -7.17
N PRO A 54 -6.31 0.45 -6.91
CA PRO A 54 -5.35 1.37 -6.31
C PRO A 54 -4.87 0.91 -4.93
N VAL A 55 -3.56 1.06 -4.71
CA VAL A 55 -2.89 0.88 -3.43
C VAL A 55 -2.27 2.22 -3.05
N SER A 56 -2.74 2.80 -1.95
CA SER A 56 -2.22 4.06 -1.42
C SER A 56 -1.14 3.79 -0.38
N THR A 57 -0.03 4.52 -0.50
CA THR A 57 1.12 4.51 0.40
C THR A 57 1.49 5.95 0.75
N GLU A 58 2.10 6.16 1.91
CA GLU A 58 2.53 7.49 2.36
C GLU A 58 4.05 7.64 2.29
N VAL A 59 4.48 8.86 1.98
CA VAL A 59 5.87 9.30 2.10
C VAL A 59 6.21 9.62 3.56
N LEU A 60 7.50 9.66 3.89
CA LEU A 60 7.97 9.95 5.25
C LEU A 60 8.54 11.37 5.38
N SER A 61 9.07 11.95 4.30
CA SER A 61 9.55 13.33 4.31
C SER A 61 8.44 14.31 4.70
N GLN A 62 8.84 15.36 5.42
CA GLN A 62 7.98 16.45 5.86
C GLN A 62 8.17 17.74 5.04
N ASP A 63 9.10 17.75 4.09
CA ASP A 63 9.36 18.88 3.19
C ASP A 63 8.85 18.58 1.77
N VAL A 64 8.45 19.62 1.05
CA VAL A 64 7.83 19.46 -0.28
C VAL A 64 8.74 18.73 -1.26
N ASN A 65 10.04 19.02 -1.26
CA ASN A 65 10.97 18.43 -2.22
C ASN A 65 11.20 16.96 -1.92
N GLY A 66 11.39 16.60 -0.66
CA GLY A 66 11.53 15.23 -0.20
C GLY A 66 10.26 14.42 -0.47
N MET A 67 9.08 14.95 -0.15
CA MET A 67 7.79 14.29 -0.46
C MET A 67 7.65 13.97 -1.95
N VAL A 68 7.97 14.93 -2.83
CA VAL A 68 7.87 14.71 -4.29
C VAL A 68 8.89 13.69 -4.78
N ALA A 69 10.12 13.72 -4.25
CA ALA A 69 11.16 12.76 -4.62
C ALA A 69 10.79 11.33 -4.19
N GLU A 70 10.35 11.16 -2.94
CA GLU A 70 9.90 9.87 -2.40
C GLU A 70 8.69 9.34 -3.17
N ALA A 71 7.67 10.18 -3.41
CA ALA A 71 6.48 9.78 -4.16
C ALA A 71 6.81 9.28 -5.57
N ARG A 72 7.73 9.95 -6.28
CA ARG A 72 8.19 9.52 -7.61
C ARG A 72 8.95 8.20 -7.57
N GLU A 73 9.66 7.90 -6.48
CA GLU A 73 10.33 6.62 -6.32
C GLU A 73 9.33 5.50 -6.00
N LEU A 74 8.40 5.72 -5.07
CA LEU A 74 7.31 4.79 -4.74
C LEU A 74 6.48 4.41 -5.98
N ALA A 75 6.16 5.39 -6.83
CA ALA A 75 5.39 5.18 -8.04
C ALA A 75 6.04 4.21 -9.05
N LYS A 76 7.35 3.93 -8.94
CA LYS A 76 8.06 2.97 -9.81
C LYS A 76 7.95 1.53 -9.30
N TRP A 77 7.46 1.31 -8.08
CA TRP A 77 7.54 0.00 -7.43
C TRP A 77 6.55 -1.00 -8.01
N ALA A 78 5.44 -0.53 -8.58
CA ALA A 78 4.46 -1.35 -9.29
C ALA A 78 4.20 -0.79 -10.69
N LYS A 79 3.82 -1.65 -11.63
CA LYS A 79 3.32 -1.20 -12.93
C LYS A 79 1.89 -0.71 -12.72
N GLY A 80 1.58 0.48 -13.26
CA GLY A 80 0.23 1.06 -13.26
C GLY A 80 -0.71 0.37 -14.24
#